data_AF-A0A151QWV2-F1
#
_entry.id   AF-A0A151QWV2-F1
#
_cell.length_a   1.000
_cell.length_b   1.000
_cell.length_c   1.000
_cell.angle_alpha   90.00
_cell.angle_beta   90.00
_cell.angle_gamma   90.00
#
_symmetry.space_group_name_H-M   'P 1'
#
loop_
_entity.id
_entity.type
_entity.pdbx_description
1 polymer ?
#
loop_
_entity_poly.entity_id
_entity_poly.type
_entity_poly.pdbx_seq_one_letter_code
_entity_poly.pdbx_strand_id
1 'polypeptide(L)'
;LRHLAEEFRSLREPVERVKRLLHYAEAVAPMEESGRVDANRVMGCTARVWVEVRIDEEGKVRVAADSDSEITRGFCACLVCVLDGSEPHEVTGLTTEDLVGLNVGLPGGGGRSRVNTWHNVLVSMQKRTKQLVAQREGKVPFEPFPSLVVTADGVFPKGAYAEAQAKYLFPDDLKVNELVNVLKEKKIGVVAHFYMDPEVQGILTAAQKQWPHIYISDSLVMADTAVKMAKAGCQYITVLGVDFMSENVRAILDQAGFSEVGVYRMSNERIGCSLADAAATPTYMEYLEDASRSTSLHVIYINTKLETKAYAHELVPTITCTSSNVVQTILQAFAQVPDLSIWYGPDSYMGANIKELLQQMTKMTDEEIAVIHPEHSQDSIRSLLPRLHYYQDGTCIVHHLFGHEVVEKIKEMYCDAFLTAHLEVPGEMFSLAMEAKRRGMGVVGSTQNILDFIKDRVQEALDRNINDHLQFVLGTESGMVTSIVATVRSLLEPAKSSSQRAKVTVEIVFPVSSDSISKTTSSLSSGLNSAKVGDIILSVVPGVASGEGCSIHGGCASCPYMKMNSLSSLLKVSHHLPDEENILSAYKADRFKLQTPNGKSVADVGCEPILHMRNFQATKKLPEKLIDQILRP
;
A
#
# COMPACT_ATOMS: atom_id res chain seq x y z
N LEU A 1 0.96 -28.15 27.11
CA LEU A 1 2.10 -27.42 26.48
C LEU A 1 3.47 -27.70 27.12
N ARG A 2 3.71 -27.37 28.41
CA ARG A 2 5.05 -27.49 29.05
C ARG A 2 5.68 -28.88 28.91
N HIS A 3 4.91 -29.94 29.15
CA HIS A 3 5.37 -31.32 28.98
C HIS A 3 5.84 -31.60 27.54
N LEU A 4 5.05 -31.19 26.54
CA LEU A 4 5.39 -31.37 25.13
C LEU A 4 6.68 -30.59 24.78
N ALA A 5 6.81 -29.35 25.26
CA ALA A 5 7.99 -28.52 25.02
C ALA A 5 9.26 -29.08 25.68
N GLU A 6 9.16 -29.60 26.91
CA GLU A 6 10.26 -30.27 27.60
C GLU A 6 10.68 -31.55 26.87
N GLU A 7 9.72 -32.31 26.38
CA GLU A 7 9.94 -33.53 25.62
C GLU A 7 10.71 -33.25 24.32
N PHE A 8 10.24 -32.33 23.47
CA PHE A 8 10.96 -31.96 22.25
C PHE A 8 12.33 -31.31 22.54
N ARG A 9 12.47 -30.58 23.65
CA ARG A 9 13.76 -30.01 24.09
C ARG A 9 14.75 -31.07 24.57
N SER A 10 14.27 -32.18 25.14
CA SER A 10 15.10 -33.30 25.58
C SER A 10 15.76 -34.04 24.41
N LEU A 11 15.12 -34.02 23.23
CA LEU A 11 15.63 -34.59 21.99
C LEU A 11 16.65 -33.62 21.37
N ARG A 12 17.93 -34.03 21.34
CA ARG A 12 19.03 -33.19 20.84
C ARG A 12 19.22 -33.31 19.34
N GLU A 13 18.94 -34.49 18.78
CA GLU A 13 19.10 -34.76 17.36
C GLU A 13 17.84 -34.37 16.56
N PRO A 14 17.95 -33.59 15.47
CA PRO A 14 16.82 -33.23 14.61
C PRO A 14 16.00 -34.43 14.13
N VAL A 15 16.67 -35.53 13.80
CA VAL A 15 16.04 -36.76 13.31
C VAL A 15 15.14 -37.38 14.37
N GLU A 16 15.52 -37.32 15.65
CA GLU A 16 14.71 -37.83 16.75
C GLU A 16 13.46 -36.98 16.96
N ARG A 17 13.58 -35.65 16.83
CA ARG A 17 12.44 -34.74 16.88
C ARG A 17 11.44 -35.03 15.77
N VAL A 18 11.91 -35.29 14.54
CA VAL A 18 11.05 -35.67 13.41
C VAL A 18 10.38 -37.02 13.65
N LYS A 19 11.12 -38.03 14.12
CA LYS A 19 10.54 -39.34 14.46
C LYS A 19 9.44 -39.20 15.51
N ARG A 20 9.68 -38.39 16.54
CA ARG A 20 8.69 -38.15 17.58
C ARG A 20 7.45 -37.46 17.03
N LEU A 21 7.65 -36.50 16.13
CA LEU A 21 6.56 -35.83 15.43
C LEU A 21 5.71 -36.79 14.59
N LEU A 22 6.35 -37.69 13.84
CA LEU A 22 5.64 -38.72 13.06
C LEU A 22 4.83 -39.67 13.95
N HIS A 23 5.35 -40.00 15.14
CA HIS A 23 4.59 -40.77 16.11
C HIS A 23 3.30 -40.07 16.56
N TYR A 24 3.33 -38.75 16.78
CA TYR A 24 2.10 -37.98 17.03
C TYR A 24 1.16 -37.99 15.82
N ALA A 25 1.71 -37.97 14.60
CA ALA A 25 0.91 -38.06 13.37
C ALA A 25 0.17 -39.40 13.23
N GLU A 26 0.73 -40.49 13.76
CA GLU A 26 0.09 -41.81 13.78
C GLU A 26 -0.94 -41.95 14.91
N ALA A 27 -0.70 -41.26 16.04
CA ALA A 27 -1.55 -41.36 17.23
C ALA A 27 -2.79 -40.44 17.19
N VAL A 28 -2.79 -39.40 16.35
CA VAL A 28 -3.93 -38.47 16.25
C VAL A 28 -5.14 -39.15 15.60
N ALA A 29 -6.32 -38.89 16.15
CA ALA A 29 -7.56 -39.37 15.55
C ALA A 29 -7.72 -38.79 14.14
N PRO A 30 -8.03 -39.61 13.11
CA PRO A 30 -8.24 -39.11 11.76
C PRO A 30 -9.47 -38.20 11.71
N MET A 31 -9.33 -37.08 11.00
CA MET A 31 -10.44 -36.17 10.74
C MET A 31 -11.47 -36.85 9.84
N GLU A 32 -12.76 -36.63 10.11
CA GLU A 32 -13.83 -37.12 9.24
C GLU A 32 -13.72 -36.52 7.83
N GLU A 33 -14.08 -37.30 6.81
CA GLU A 33 -13.99 -36.85 5.42
C GLU A 33 -14.94 -35.66 5.12
N SER A 34 -16.04 -35.57 5.87
CA SER A 34 -16.96 -34.41 5.93
C SER A 34 -16.27 -33.11 6.35
N GLY A 35 -15.20 -33.22 7.14
CA GLY A 35 -14.40 -32.10 7.63
C GLY A 35 -13.35 -31.60 6.63
N ARG A 36 -13.03 -32.38 5.59
CA ARG A 36 -12.04 -32.04 4.54
C ARG A 36 -12.62 -31.15 3.45
N VAL A 37 -13.31 -30.08 3.85
CA VAL A 37 -13.92 -29.09 2.94
C VAL A 37 -13.04 -27.84 2.81
N ASP A 38 -13.21 -27.09 1.73
CA ASP A 38 -12.42 -25.86 1.47
C ASP A 38 -12.60 -24.81 2.59
N ALA A 39 -13.79 -24.75 3.23
CA ALA A 39 -14.05 -23.88 4.38
C ALA A 39 -13.20 -24.23 5.62
N ASN A 40 -12.70 -25.47 5.72
CA ASN A 40 -11.86 -25.94 6.81
C ASN A 40 -10.36 -25.82 6.50
N ARG A 41 -10.00 -25.34 5.31
CA ARG A 41 -8.61 -25.26 4.90
C ARG A 41 -7.85 -24.14 5.62
N VAL A 42 -6.58 -24.41 5.95
CA VAL A 42 -5.63 -23.42 6.46
C VAL A 42 -4.80 -22.86 5.31
N MET A 43 -4.74 -21.54 5.21
CA MET A 43 -4.00 -20.83 4.17
C MET A 43 -2.52 -20.65 4.53
N GLY A 44 -1.66 -20.47 3.52
CA GLY A 44 -0.23 -20.18 3.72
C GLY A 44 0.64 -21.39 4.07
N CYS A 45 0.08 -22.59 4.12
CA CYS A 45 0.84 -23.84 4.33
C CYS A 45 1.39 -24.37 3.00
N THR A 46 2.58 -24.97 3.01
CA THR A 46 3.12 -25.68 1.83
C THR A 46 2.34 -26.98 1.57
N ALA A 47 1.97 -27.67 2.65
CA ALA A 47 1.10 -28.84 2.62
C ALA A 47 -0.37 -28.42 2.79
N ARG A 48 -1.31 -29.25 2.33
CA ARG A 48 -2.74 -29.02 2.57
C ARG A 48 -3.04 -29.36 4.02
N VAL A 49 -3.71 -28.44 4.71
CA VAL A 49 -4.11 -28.61 6.10
C VAL A 49 -5.57 -28.25 6.24
N TRP A 50 -6.31 -29.07 6.96
CA TRP A 50 -7.69 -28.82 7.37
C TRP A 50 -7.75 -28.73 8.88
N VAL A 51 -8.51 -27.76 9.39
CA VAL A 51 -8.75 -27.53 10.81
C VAL A 51 -10.25 -27.35 11.00
N GLU A 52 -10.80 -28.07 11.96
CA GLU A 52 -12.15 -27.89 12.46
C GLU A 52 -12.09 -27.58 13.95
N VAL A 53 -12.86 -26.58 14.35
CA VAL A 53 -12.98 -26.16 15.75
C VAL A 53 -14.47 -26.14 16.10
N ARG A 54 -14.81 -26.69 17.26
CA ARG A 54 -16.16 -26.67 17.83
C ARG A 54 -16.07 -26.29 19.32
N ILE A 55 -17.14 -25.77 19.90
CA ILE A 55 -17.24 -25.60 21.36
C ILE A 55 -18.29 -26.59 21.85
N ASP A 56 -17.92 -27.47 22.77
CA ASP A 56 -18.83 -28.48 23.32
C ASP A 56 -19.80 -27.90 24.35
N GLU A 57 -20.71 -28.73 24.85
CA GLU A 57 -21.74 -28.33 25.83
C GLU A 57 -21.14 -27.80 27.14
N GLU A 58 -19.94 -28.25 27.50
CA GLU A 58 -19.20 -27.85 28.70
C GLU A 58 -18.44 -26.52 28.49
N GLY A 59 -18.40 -26.01 27.25
CA GLY A 59 -17.71 -24.78 26.89
C GLY A 59 -16.24 -24.94 26.57
N LYS A 60 -15.76 -26.19 26.43
CA LYS A 60 -14.40 -26.49 26.02
C LYS A 60 -14.27 -26.48 24.51
N VAL A 61 -13.07 -26.11 24.05
CA VAL A 61 -12.73 -26.09 22.63
C VAL A 61 -12.38 -27.51 22.19
N ARG A 62 -13.06 -27.99 21.14
CA ARG A 62 -12.76 -29.26 20.49
C ARG A 62 -12.10 -29.01 19.14
N VAL A 63 -10.94 -29.60 18.91
CA VAL A 63 -10.11 -29.33 17.73
C VAL A 63 -9.81 -30.63 16.98
N ALA A 64 -10.10 -30.65 15.69
CA ALA A 64 -9.67 -31.70 14.78
C ALA A 64 -8.83 -31.08 13.65
N ALA A 65 -7.72 -31.71 13.29
CA ALA A 65 -6.87 -31.22 12.21
C ALA A 65 -6.19 -32.36 11.47
N ASP A 66 -5.99 -32.19 10.16
CA ASP A 66 -5.37 -33.21 9.30
C ASP A 66 -4.59 -32.58 8.15
N SER A 67 -3.67 -33.33 7.55
CA SER A 67 -2.84 -32.87 6.44
C SER A 67 -2.44 -33.99 5.48
N ASP A 68 -2.20 -33.62 4.23
CA ASP A 68 -1.66 -34.51 3.19
C ASP A 68 -0.15 -34.81 3.34
N SER A 69 0.55 -34.07 4.21
CA SER A 69 1.96 -34.33 4.54
C SER A 69 2.08 -34.91 5.95
N GLU A 70 2.81 -36.02 6.10
CA GLU A 70 3.04 -36.68 7.40
C GLU A 70 3.67 -35.77 8.46
N ILE A 71 4.69 -35.00 8.07
CA ILE A 71 5.34 -34.02 8.97
C ILE A 71 4.32 -32.98 9.44
N THR A 72 3.56 -32.39 8.52
CA THR A 72 2.53 -31.41 8.85
C THR A 72 1.40 -31.98 9.69
N ARG A 73 0.98 -33.22 9.42
CA ARG A 73 -0.01 -33.94 10.23
C ARG A 73 0.50 -34.14 11.65
N GLY A 74 1.77 -34.46 11.84
CA GLY A 74 2.38 -34.53 13.18
C GLY A 74 2.40 -33.19 13.91
N PHE A 75 2.59 -32.08 13.19
CA PHE A 75 2.45 -30.73 13.76
C PHE A 75 1.01 -30.44 14.19
N CYS A 76 0.04 -30.76 13.34
CA CYS A 76 -1.38 -30.65 13.65
C CYS A 76 -1.74 -31.47 14.90
N ALA A 77 -1.24 -32.71 14.99
CA ALA A 77 -1.43 -33.58 16.13
C ALA A 77 -0.92 -32.97 17.43
N CYS A 78 0.28 -32.37 17.41
CA CYS A 78 0.84 -31.70 18.58
C CYS A 78 -0.04 -30.53 19.06
N LEU A 79 -0.54 -29.72 18.13
CA LEU A 79 -1.45 -28.61 18.45
C LEU A 79 -2.80 -29.11 18.98
N VAL A 80 -3.38 -30.15 18.36
CA VAL A 80 -4.60 -30.79 18.84
C VAL A 80 -4.41 -31.33 20.27
N CYS A 81 -3.30 -32.01 20.57
CA CYS A 81 -3.00 -32.49 21.92
C CYS A 81 -2.85 -31.37 22.97
N VAL A 82 -2.50 -30.15 22.55
CA VAL A 82 -2.35 -29.01 23.45
C VAL A 82 -3.67 -28.25 23.63
N LEU A 83 -4.49 -28.15 22.59
CA LEU A 83 -5.64 -27.25 22.53
C LEU A 83 -6.99 -27.96 22.70
N ASP A 84 -7.11 -29.24 22.36
CA ASP A 84 -8.35 -30.00 22.54
C ASP A 84 -8.69 -30.12 24.04
N GLY A 85 -9.92 -29.74 24.41
CA GLY A 85 -10.39 -29.70 25.80
C GLY A 85 -9.98 -28.45 26.59
N SER A 86 -9.30 -27.48 25.97
CA SER A 86 -8.91 -26.22 26.63
C SER A 86 -10.05 -25.21 26.68
N GLU A 87 -9.93 -24.22 27.58
CA GLU A 87 -10.84 -23.08 27.60
C GLU A 87 -10.58 -22.14 26.41
N PRO A 88 -11.60 -21.44 25.86
CA PRO A 88 -11.40 -20.55 24.70
C PRO A 88 -10.36 -19.44 24.93
N HIS A 89 -10.24 -18.94 26.16
CA HIS A 89 -9.25 -17.93 26.51
C HIS A 89 -7.81 -18.48 26.55
N GLU A 90 -7.63 -19.77 26.85
CA GLU A 90 -6.33 -20.45 26.80
C GLU A 90 -5.88 -20.65 25.35
N VAL A 91 -6.81 -21.02 24.46
CA VAL A 91 -6.52 -21.16 23.02
C VAL A 91 -6.11 -19.82 22.41
N THR A 92 -6.85 -18.76 22.72
CA THR A 92 -6.59 -17.41 22.17
C THR A 92 -5.42 -16.69 22.83
N GLY A 93 -5.06 -17.06 24.05
CA GLY A 93 -3.90 -16.52 24.77
C GLY A 93 -2.57 -17.18 24.40
N LEU A 94 -2.58 -18.31 23.70
CA LEU A 94 -1.35 -19.00 23.29
C LEU A 94 -0.58 -18.18 22.25
N THR A 95 0.67 -17.86 22.54
CA THR A 95 1.53 -17.11 21.63
C THR A 95 2.45 -18.03 20.84
N THR A 96 3.05 -17.50 19.79
CA THR A 96 3.97 -18.28 18.95
C THR A 96 5.34 -18.43 19.57
N GLU A 97 5.73 -17.52 20.46
CA GLU A 97 6.88 -17.66 21.33
C GLU A 97 6.77 -18.91 22.22
N ASP A 98 5.57 -19.22 22.70
CA ASP A 98 5.33 -20.40 23.55
C ASP A 98 5.56 -21.73 22.81
N LEU A 99 5.48 -21.70 21.47
CA LEU A 99 5.65 -22.87 20.60
C LEU A 99 7.09 -23.05 20.11
N VAL A 100 8.00 -22.10 20.33
CA VAL A 100 9.41 -22.18 19.87
C VAL A 100 10.10 -23.44 20.42
N GLY A 101 9.74 -23.87 21.63
CA GLY A 101 10.27 -25.09 22.26
C GLY A 101 9.91 -26.40 21.54
N LEU A 102 8.92 -26.38 20.63
CA LEU A 102 8.46 -27.53 19.86
C LEU A 102 9.10 -27.59 18.45
N ASN A 103 10.01 -26.66 18.15
CA ASN A 103 10.63 -26.60 16.84
C ASN A 103 11.56 -27.81 16.61
N VAL A 104 11.27 -28.57 15.56
CA VAL A 104 11.95 -29.82 15.20
C VAL A 104 13.30 -29.63 14.51
N GLY A 105 13.73 -28.38 14.24
CA GLY A 105 15.12 -28.06 13.86
C GLY A 105 15.68 -28.90 12.70
N LEU A 106 15.00 -28.94 11.56
CA LEU A 106 15.44 -29.74 10.40
C LEU A 106 16.73 -29.15 9.76
N PRO A 107 17.75 -29.99 9.45
CA PRO A 107 18.97 -29.54 8.79
C PRO A 107 18.74 -29.38 7.28
N GLY A 108 19.04 -28.18 6.76
CA GLY A 108 19.04 -27.88 5.32
C GLY A 108 18.27 -26.60 4.97
N GLY A 109 18.98 -25.47 4.90
CA GLY A 109 18.82 -24.32 3.97
C GLY A 109 17.44 -23.71 3.61
N GLY A 110 16.32 -24.19 4.14
CA GLY A 110 14.96 -23.77 3.79
C GLY A 110 14.06 -23.55 5.02
N GLY A 111 14.68 -23.25 6.16
CA GLY A 111 14.06 -23.22 7.50
C GLY A 111 12.89 -22.25 7.68
N ARG A 112 12.64 -21.32 6.75
CA ARG A 112 11.50 -20.39 6.81
C ARG A 112 10.17 -21.03 6.41
N SER A 113 10.14 -21.94 5.42
CA SER A 113 8.88 -22.38 4.81
C SER A 113 8.06 -23.37 5.65
N ARG A 114 8.68 -24.14 6.56
CA ARG A 114 7.99 -25.18 7.36
C ARG A 114 7.67 -24.76 8.79
N VAL A 115 8.40 -23.77 9.32
CA VAL A 115 8.09 -23.12 10.61
C VAL A 115 6.79 -22.30 10.50
N ASN A 116 6.49 -21.77 9.32
CA ASN A 116 5.24 -21.06 9.03
C ASN A 116 3.98 -21.94 9.17
N THR A 117 4.09 -23.27 8.99
CA THR A 117 2.93 -24.17 9.07
C THR A 117 2.34 -24.25 10.47
N TRP A 118 3.17 -24.30 11.52
CA TRP A 118 2.69 -24.27 12.93
C TRP A 118 1.89 -23.00 13.21
N HIS A 119 2.46 -21.87 12.78
CA HIS A 119 1.92 -20.54 13.01
C HIS A 119 0.54 -20.40 12.36
N ASN A 120 0.43 -20.74 11.08
CA ASN A 120 -0.80 -20.58 10.32
C ASN A 120 -1.93 -21.48 10.86
N VAL A 121 -1.60 -22.71 11.28
CA VAL A 121 -2.56 -23.64 11.87
C VAL A 121 -3.07 -23.13 13.22
N LEU A 122 -2.17 -22.66 14.11
CA LEU A 122 -2.58 -22.06 15.38
C LEU A 122 -3.48 -20.84 15.17
N VAL A 123 -3.06 -19.91 14.30
CA VAL A 123 -3.84 -18.71 14.01
C VAL A 123 -5.23 -19.05 13.47
N SER A 124 -5.33 -20.07 12.60
CA SER A 124 -6.63 -20.56 12.11
C SER A 124 -7.49 -21.14 13.23
N MET A 125 -6.91 -21.93 14.14
CA MET A 125 -7.63 -22.45 15.32
C MET A 125 -8.12 -21.31 16.23
N GLN A 126 -7.28 -20.30 16.48
CA GLN A 126 -7.62 -19.13 17.30
C GLN A 126 -8.74 -18.30 16.65
N LYS A 127 -8.64 -18.02 15.35
CA LYS A 127 -9.67 -17.30 14.59
C LYS A 127 -11.03 -17.99 14.70
N ARG A 128 -11.09 -19.30 14.44
CA ARG A 128 -12.33 -20.10 14.54
C ARG A 128 -12.86 -20.13 15.98
N THR A 129 -11.99 -20.25 16.97
CA THR A 129 -12.37 -20.20 18.39
C THR A 129 -13.01 -18.86 18.74
N LYS A 130 -12.40 -17.73 18.35
CA LYS A 130 -12.95 -16.39 18.58
C LYS A 130 -14.34 -16.23 17.95
N GLN A 131 -14.52 -16.70 16.72
CA GLN A 131 -15.81 -16.65 16.02
C GLN A 131 -16.90 -17.43 16.77
N LEU A 132 -16.59 -18.63 17.27
CA LEU A 132 -17.55 -19.45 18.03
C LEU A 132 -17.89 -18.83 19.39
N VAL A 133 -16.91 -18.22 20.07
CA VAL A 133 -17.14 -17.49 21.34
C VAL A 133 -18.05 -16.29 21.09
N ALA A 134 -17.78 -15.48 20.05
CA ALA A 134 -18.61 -14.33 19.71
C ALA A 134 -20.06 -14.73 19.40
N GLN A 135 -20.26 -15.83 18.67
CA GLN A 135 -21.58 -16.40 18.39
C GLN A 135 -22.31 -16.82 19.67
N ARG A 136 -21.61 -17.45 20.63
CA ARG A 136 -22.18 -17.84 21.93
C ARG A 136 -22.57 -16.64 22.80
N GLU A 137 -21.75 -15.60 22.80
CA GLU A 137 -21.98 -14.37 23.57
C GLU A 137 -23.05 -13.45 22.95
N GLY A 138 -23.61 -13.82 21.79
CA GLY A 138 -24.57 -12.98 21.07
C GLY A 138 -23.96 -11.66 20.57
N LYS A 139 -22.63 -11.56 20.51
CA LYS A 139 -21.96 -10.40 19.93
C LYS A 139 -22.22 -10.39 18.43
N VAL A 140 -22.57 -9.22 17.90
CA VAL A 140 -22.69 -9.03 16.46
C VAL A 140 -21.29 -9.28 15.87
N PRO A 141 -21.13 -10.26 14.95
CA PRO A 141 -19.85 -10.47 14.29
C PRO A 141 -19.43 -9.18 13.60
N PHE A 142 -18.14 -8.85 13.62
CA PHE A 142 -17.63 -7.80 12.74
C PHE A 142 -18.10 -8.08 11.30
N GLU A 143 -18.74 -7.09 10.67
CA GLU A 143 -19.07 -7.21 9.26
C GLU A 143 -17.78 -7.39 8.47
N PRO A 144 -17.66 -8.37 7.57
CA PRO A 144 -16.45 -8.53 6.79
C PRO A 144 -16.16 -7.27 5.99
N PHE A 145 -14.88 -6.98 5.82
CA PHE A 145 -14.47 -5.93 4.90
C PHE A 145 -14.96 -6.23 3.48
N PRO A 146 -15.32 -5.20 2.69
CA PRO A 146 -15.65 -5.40 1.29
C PRO A 146 -14.46 -6.00 0.55
N SER A 147 -14.74 -6.81 -0.46
CA SER A 147 -13.70 -7.55 -1.19
C SER A 147 -14.08 -7.85 -2.63
N LEU A 148 -13.08 -7.97 -3.51
CA LEU A 148 -13.24 -8.50 -4.87
C LEU A 148 -12.68 -9.91 -4.95
N VAL A 149 -13.52 -10.88 -5.33
CA VAL A 149 -13.10 -12.25 -5.59
C VAL A 149 -12.85 -12.43 -7.08
N VAL A 150 -11.60 -12.67 -7.46
CA VAL A 150 -11.15 -12.86 -8.83
C VAL A 150 -10.92 -14.36 -9.08
N THR A 151 -11.53 -14.88 -10.13
CA THR A 151 -11.36 -16.26 -10.61
C THR A 151 -11.08 -16.27 -12.11
N ALA A 152 -10.78 -17.44 -12.68
CA ALA A 152 -10.70 -17.62 -14.13
C ALA A 152 -12.04 -17.37 -14.86
N ASP A 153 -13.16 -17.40 -14.13
CA ASP A 153 -14.50 -17.23 -14.68
C ASP A 153 -14.96 -15.77 -14.65
N GLY A 154 -14.44 -14.96 -13.72
CA GLY A 154 -14.81 -13.55 -13.64
C GLY A 154 -14.35 -12.88 -12.35
N VAL A 155 -14.96 -11.72 -12.08
CA VAL A 155 -14.73 -10.93 -10.86
C VAL A 155 -16.06 -10.79 -10.13
N PHE A 156 -16.10 -11.18 -8.86
CA PHE A 156 -17.29 -11.23 -8.03
C PHE A 156 -17.10 -10.28 -6.83
N PRO A 157 -17.79 -9.12 -6.80
CA PRO A 157 -17.71 -8.20 -5.68
C PRO A 157 -18.51 -8.68 -4.46
N LYS A 158 -18.03 -8.34 -3.27
CA LYS A 158 -18.73 -8.50 -2.00
C LYS A 158 -18.78 -7.16 -1.25
N GLY A 159 -20.00 -6.67 -1.00
CA GLY A 159 -20.24 -5.40 -0.32
C GLY A 159 -20.30 -4.21 -1.27
N ALA A 160 -21.07 -3.18 -0.90
CA ALA A 160 -21.39 -2.03 -1.74
C ALA A 160 -20.15 -1.32 -2.30
N TYR A 161 -19.09 -1.25 -1.51
CA TYR A 161 -17.81 -0.69 -1.95
C TYR A 161 -17.22 -1.47 -3.14
N ALA A 162 -17.07 -2.79 -3.01
CA ALA A 162 -16.51 -3.64 -4.05
C ALA A 162 -17.42 -3.70 -5.29
N GLU A 163 -18.74 -3.65 -5.11
CA GLU A 163 -19.71 -3.60 -6.21
C GLU A 163 -19.52 -2.35 -7.07
N ALA A 164 -19.32 -1.20 -6.43
CA ALA A 164 -18.98 0.04 -7.14
C ALA A 164 -17.67 -0.12 -7.91
N GLN A 165 -16.61 -0.64 -7.29
CA GLN A 165 -15.32 -0.88 -7.96
C GLN A 165 -15.46 -1.82 -9.18
N ALA A 166 -16.22 -2.91 -9.04
CA ALA A 166 -16.38 -3.92 -10.08
C ALA A 166 -17.09 -3.41 -11.33
N LYS A 167 -18.05 -2.48 -11.18
CA LYS A 167 -18.76 -1.85 -12.30
C LYS A 167 -17.81 -1.14 -13.26
N TYR A 168 -16.67 -0.66 -12.77
CA TYR A 168 -15.72 0.14 -13.53
C TYR A 168 -14.56 -0.65 -14.14
N LEU A 169 -14.38 -1.92 -13.73
CA LEU A 169 -13.41 -2.81 -14.34
C LEU A 169 -13.72 -3.10 -15.82
N PHE A 170 -15.00 -3.00 -16.21
CA PHE A 170 -15.48 -3.16 -17.59
C PHE A 170 -16.20 -1.87 -18.01
N PRO A 171 -15.47 -0.89 -18.56
CA PRO A 171 -16.05 0.39 -18.94
C PRO A 171 -17.03 0.24 -20.10
N ASP A 172 -18.01 1.15 -20.17
CA ASP A 172 -18.97 1.24 -21.28
C ASP A 172 -18.26 1.65 -22.58
N ASP A 173 -18.33 0.79 -23.60
CA ASP A 173 -17.72 1.01 -24.91
C ASP A 173 -18.19 2.33 -25.57
N LEU A 174 -19.43 2.76 -25.32
CA LEU A 174 -19.93 4.03 -25.87
C LEU A 174 -19.16 5.23 -25.29
N LYS A 175 -18.97 5.26 -23.97
CA LYS A 175 -18.19 6.30 -23.28
C LYS A 175 -16.71 6.27 -23.69
N VAL A 176 -16.14 5.07 -23.86
CA VAL A 176 -14.76 4.91 -24.33
C VAL A 176 -14.60 5.50 -25.72
N ASN A 177 -15.51 5.16 -26.64
CA ASN A 177 -15.46 5.65 -28.02
C ASN A 177 -15.70 7.17 -28.11
N GLU A 178 -16.63 7.71 -27.32
CA GLU A 178 -16.85 9.15 -27.21
C GLU A 178 -15.56 9.89 -26.82
N LEU A 179 -14.92 9.45 -25.72
CA LEU A 179 -13.68 10.05 -25.25
C LEU A 179 -12.58 9.95 -26.32
N VAL A 180 -12.36 8.76 -26.90
CA VAL A 180 -11.33 8.52 -27.92
C VAL A 180 -11.53 9.43 -29.14
N ASN A 181 -12.77 9.62 -29.60
CA ASN A 181 -13.07 10.46 -30.74
C ASN A 181 -12.67 11.92 -30.49
N VAL A 182 -13.05 12.48 -29.34
CA VAL A 182 -12.72 13.87 -28.97
C VAL A 182 -11.21 14.04 -28.79
N LEU A 183 -10.54 13.10 -28.14
CA LEU A 183 -9.09 13.15 -27.92
C LEU A 183 -8.31 13.12 -29.24
N LYS A 184 -8.75 12.29 -30.20
CA LYS A 184 -8.14 12.18 -31.54
C LYS A 184 -8.36 13.45 -32.37
N GLU A 185 -9.61 13.91 -32.45
CA GLU A 185 -10.00 15.08 -33.23
C GLU A 185 -9.20 16.32 -32.82
N LYS A 186 -9.06 16.52 -31.50
CA LYS A 186 -8.44 17.71 -30.92
C LYS A 186 -6.98 17.52 -30.53
N LYS A 187 -6.40 16.35 -30.83
CA LYS A 187 -5.01 15.98 -30.51
C LYS A 187 -4.66 16.21 -29.04
N ILE A 188 -5.49 15.70 -28.15
CA ILE A 188 -5.34 15.84 -26.69
C ILE A 188 -4.58 14.64 -26.14
N GLY A 189 -3.49 14.88 -25.43
CA GLY A 189 -2.81 13.87 -24.62
C GLY A 189 -3.40 13.84 -23.21
N VAL A 190 -3.50 12.65 -22.62
CA VAL A 190 -4.02 12.47 -21.26
C VAL A 190 -2.94 11.86 -20.37
N VAL A 191 -2.60 12.55 -19.29
CA VAL A 191 -1.77 12.00 -18.21
C VAL A 191 -2.62 11.90 -16.95
N ALA A 192 -2.65 10.72 -16.34
CA ALA A 192 -3.46 10.45 -15.16
C ALA A 192 -2.64 9.78 -14.07
N HIS A 193 -2.96 10.10 -12.82
CA HIS A 193 -2.36 9.42 -11.67
C HIS A 193 -2.99 8.02 -11.46
N PHE A 194 -2.29 7.10 -10.78
CA PHE A 194 -2.85 5.81 -10.39
C PHE A 194 -4.03 5.91 -9.41
N TYR A 195 -4.18 7.06 -8.74
CA TYR A 195 -5.14 7.27 -7.65
C TYR A 195 -6.48 7.82 -8.13
N MET A 196 -6.72 7.79 -9.44
CA MET A 196 -7.98 8.24 -10.03
C MET A 196 -9.14 7.34 -9.63
N ASP A 197 -10.33 7.91 -9.73
CA ASP A 197 -11.56 7.13 -9.57
C ASP A 197 -11.56 5.93 -10.54
N PRO A 198 -11.98 4.74 -10.09
CA PRO A 198 -11.98 3.54 -10.92
C PRO A 198 -12.74 3.70 -12.24
N GLU A 199 -13.82 4.51 -12.27
CA GLU A 199 -14.55 4.79 -13.52
C GLU A 199 -13.62 5.38 -14.57
N VAL A 200 -12.88 6.41 -14.16
CA VAL A 200 -11.94 7.14 -15.02
C VAL A 200 -10.80 6.22 -15.41
N GLN A 201 -10.24 5.47 -14.46
CA GLN A 201 -9.12 4.57 -14.71
C GLN A 201 -9.49 3.46 -15.72
N GLY A 202 -10.67 2.86 -15.56
CA GLY A 202 -11.20 1.83 -16.46
C GLY A 202 -11.35 2.36 -17.89
N ILE A 203 -12.01 3.51 -18.05
CA ILE A 203 -12.22 4.14 -19.35
C ILE A 203 -10.90 4.54 -20.01
N LEU A 204 -9.97 5.16 -19.26
CA LEU A 204 -8.66 5.54 -19.79
C LEU A 204 -7.84 4.34 -20.25
N THR A 205 -7.89 3.24 -19.48
CA THR A 205 -7.20 1.98 -19.84
C THR A 205 -7.76 1.37 -21.12
N ALA A 206 -9.09 1.39 -21.29
CA ALA A 206 -9.72 0.93 -22.52
C ALA A 206 -9.43 1.86 -23.71
N ALA A 207 -9.51 3.17 -23.49
CA ALA A 207 -9.24 4.21 -24.49
C ALA A 207 -7.79 4.18 -24.98
N GLN A 208 -6.82 3.83 -24.12
CA GLN A 208 -5.40 3.74 -24.46
C GLN A 208 -5.13 2.79 -25.63
N LYS A 209 -5.94 1.72 -25.77
CA LYS A 209 -5.83 0.77 -26.90
C LYS A 209 -6.14 1.41 -28.25
N GLN A 210 -6.94 2.47 -28.26
CA GLN A 210 -7.38 3.17 -29.47
C GLN A 210 -6.67 4.51 -29.68
N TRP A 211 -6.17 5.14 -28.61
CA TRP A 211 -5.44 6.40 -28.62
C TRP A 211 -4.16 6.27 -27.77
N PRO A 212 -2.97 6.22 -28.40
CA PRO A 212 -1.72 5.89 -27.71
C PRO A 212 -1.20 7.02 -26.80
N HIS A 213 -1.80 8.21 -26.84
CA HIS A 213 -1.42 9.36 -26.02
C HIS A 213 -2.25 9.44 -24.73
N ILE A 214 -2.49 8.29 -24.08
CA ILE A 214 -3.10 8.18 -22.75
C ILE A 214 -2.13 7.41 -21.88
N TYR A 215 -1.75 7.95 -20.72
CA TYR A 215 -0.84 7.28 -19.79
C TYR A 215 -1.31 7.45 -18.36
N ILE A 216 -1.39 6.32 -17.65
CA ILE A 216 -1.69 6.25 -16.22
C ILE A 216 -0.39 5.89 -15.52
N SER A 217 0.11 6.78 -14.66
CA SER A 217 1.42 6.59 -14.03
C SER A 217 1.55 7.36 -12.72
N ASP A 218 2.69 7.20 -12.04
CA ASP A 218 3.09 8.10 -10.95
C ASP A 218 3.37 9.51 -11.50
N SER A 219 3.18 10.51 -10.65
CA SER A 219 3.40 11.95 -10.85
C SER A 219 4.67 12.31 -11.64
N LEU A 220 5.78 11.60 -11.43
CA LEU A 220 7.05 11.88 -12.11
C LEU A 220 7.05 11.52 -13.59
N VAL A 221 6.44 10.38 -13.91
CA VAL A 221 6.39 9.85 -15.27
C VAL A 221 5.40 10.65 -16.10
N MET A 222 4.40 11.28 -15.47
CA MET A 222 3.41 12.12 -16.14
C MET A 222 4.06 13.28 -16.89
N ALA A 223 5.01 14.00 -16.27
CA ALA A 223 5.67 15.15 -16.90
C ALA A 223 6.51 14.76 -18.13
N ASP A 224 7.31 13.71 -18.04
CA ASP A 224 8.13 13.25 -19.19
C ASP A 224 7.26 12.72 -20.33
N THR A 225 6.17 12.05 -19.96
CA THR A 225 5.21 11.54 -20.92
C THR A 225 4.48 12.66 -21.63
N ALA A 226 4.11 13.72 -20.93
CA ALA A 226 3.54 14.92 -21.54
C ALA A 226 4.49 15.55 -22.57
N VAL A 227 5.80 15.61 -22.28
CA VAL A 227 6.81 16.07 -23.26
C VAL A 227 6.86 15.15 -24.49
N LYS A 228 6.78 13.83 -24.31
CA LYS A 228 6.72 12.87 -25.43
C LYS A 228 5.45 13.05 -26.26
N MET A 229 4.30 13.29 -25.62
CA MET A 229 3.03 13.57 -26.30
C MET A 229 3.10 14.87 -27.11
N ALA A 230 3.65 15.94 -26.53
CA ALA A 230 3.86 17.21 -27.23
C ALA A 230 4.75 17.02 -28.47
N LYS A 231 5.87 16.29 -28.35
CA LYS A 231 6.73 15.91 -29.49
C LYS A 231 6.00 15.09 -30.56
N ALA A 232 5.03 14.27 -30.17
CA ALA A 232 4.21 13.49 -31.08
C ALA A 232 3.06 14.29 -31.73
N GLY A 233 2.92 15.58 -31.42
CA GLY A 233 1.96 16.48 -32.04
C GLY A 233 0.67 16.70 -31.25
N CYS A 234 0.61 16.31 -29.97
CA CYS A 234 -0.48 16.71 -29.08
C CYS A 234 -0.45 18.23 -28.83
N GLN A 235 -1.57 18.90 -29.02
CA GLN A 235 -1.69 20.36 -28.82
C GLN A 235 -2.10 20.72 -27.40
N TYR A 236 -2.76 19.79 -26.70
CA TYR A 236 -3.24 19.97 -25.35
C TYR A 236 -2.91 18.74 -24.51
N ILE A 237 -2.68 18.95 -23.22
CA ILE A 237 -2.47 17.91 -22.22
C ILE A 237 -3.50 18.10 -21.12
N THR A 238 -4.33 17.09 -20.89
CA THR A 238 -5.19 17.03 -19.71
C THR A 238 -4.49 16.23 -18.63
N VAL A 239 -4.53 16.77 -17.41
CA VAL A 239 -3.90 16.19 -16.23
C VAL A 239 -5.00 15.78 -15.25
N LEU A 240 -5.10 14.47 -15.01
CA LEU A 240 -5.98 13.92 -14.00
C LEU A 240 -5.16 13.61 -12.74
N GLY A 241 -5.26 14.52 -11.77
CA GLY A 241 -4.44 14.52 -10.57
C GLY A 241 -4.76 15.72 -9.69
N VAL A 242 -3.80 16.12 -8.86
CA VAL A 242 -3.88 17.31 -8.01
C VAL A 242 -3.11 18.48 -8.63
N ASP A 243 -3.29 19.69 -8.08
CA ASP A 243 -2.76 20.91 -8.70
C ASP A 243 -1.24 20.86 -8.90
N PHE A 244 -0.46 20.43 -7.90
CA PHE A 244 1.00 20.37 -8.02
C PHE A 244 1.49 19.42 -9.13
N MET A 245 0.72 18.38 -9.47
CA MET A 245 1.06 17.47 -10.57
C MET A 245 0.86 18.16 -11.92
N SER A 246 -0.21 18.94 -12.05
CA SER A 246 -0.51 19.72 -13.26
C SER A 246 0.50 20.85 -13.46
N GLU A 247 0.86 21.52 -12.37
CA GLU A 247 1.92 22.52 -12.31
C GLU A 247 3.29 21.95 -12.72
N ASN A 248 3.65 20.76 -12.22
CA ASN A 248 4.90 20.09 -12.60
C ASN A 248 4.93 19.74 -14.10
N VAL A 249 3.82 19.21 -14.64
CA VAL A 249 3.68 18.95 -16.09
C VAL A 249 3.89 20.24 -16.90
N ARG A 250 3.29 21.36 -16.46
CA ARG A 250 3.44 22.67 -17.09
C ARG A 250 4.90 23.15 -17.06
N ALA A 251 5.54 23.11 -15.90
CA ALA A 251 6.93 23.57 -15.74
C ALA A 251 7.91 22.79 -16.64
N ILE A 252 7.78 21.46 -16.68
CA ILE A 252 8.65 20.60 -17.50
C ILE A 252 8.39 20.80 -19.00
N LEU A 253 7.15 21.00 -19.43
CA LEU A 253 6.84 21.33 -20.82
C LEU A 253 7.42 22.68 -21.23
N ASP A 254 7.37 23.70 -20.36
CA ASP A 254 7.98 25.00 -20.61
C ASP A 254 9.50 24.90 -20.76
N GLN A 255 10.17 24.17 -19.86
CA GLN A 255 11.62 23.90 -19.94
C GLN A 255 12.01 23.11 -21.20
N ALA A 256 11.14 22.22 -21.67
CA ALA A 256 11.35 21.45 -22.90
C ALA A 256 11.06 22.24 -24.18
N GLY A 257 10.63 23.51 -24.08
CA GLY A 257 10.34 24.40 -25.21
C GLY A 257 8.93 24.28 -25.78
N PHE A 258 8.01 23.58 -25.11
CA PHE A 258 6.62 23.36 -25.54
C PHE A 258 5.65 24.29 -24.79
N SER A 259 5.97 25.58 -24.77
CA SER A 259 5.20 26.60 -24.04
C SER A 259 3.83 26.91 -24.66
N GLU A 260 3.62 26.53 -25.92
CA GLU A 260 2.39 26.68 -26.69
C GLU A 260 1.35 25.60 -26.38
N VAL A 261 1.79 24.42 -25.94
CA VAL A 261 0.89 23.30 -25.59
C VAL A 261 0.04 23.69 -24.39
N GLY A 262 -1.28 23.58 -24.46
CA GLY A 262 -2.15 23.89 -23.32
C GLY A 262 -2.14 22.77 -22.27
N VAL A 263 -2.05 23.11 -20.98
CA VAL A 263 -2.12 22.12 -19.88
C VAL A 263 -3.33 22.43 -19.01
N TYR A 264 -4.20 21.45 -18.81
CA TYR A 264 -5.49 21.63 -18.14
C TYR A 264 -5.71 20.58 -17.05
N ARG A 265 -6.17 21.03 -15.88
CA ARG A 265 -6.67 20.21 -14.76
C ARG A 265 -8.19 20.04 -14.86
N MET A 266 -8.76 19.10 -14.12
CA MET A 266 -10.17 18.68 -14.27
C MET A 266 -11.17 19.42 -13.37
N SER A 267 -10.73 20.49 -12.71
CA SER A 267 -11.60 21.34 -11.88
C SER A 267 -11.23 22.81 -12.05
N ASN A 268 -12.23 23.69 -11.93
CA ASN A 268 -12.05 25.13 -11.76
C ASN A 268 -11.68 25.51 -10.32
N GLU A 269 -11.98 24.65 -9.35
CA GLU A 269 -11.61 24.82 -7.94
C GLU A 269 -10.23 24.19 -7.67
N ARG A 270 -9.56 24.66 -6.62
CA ARG A 270 -8.26 24.13 -6.18
C ARG A 270 -8.36 22.64 -5.84
N ILE A 271 -7.54 21.80 -6.46
CA ILE A 271 -7.42 20.36 -6.15
C ILE A 271 -6.21 20.17 -5.23
N GLY A 272 -6.47 20.15 -3.92
CA GLY A 272 -5.45 20.10 -2.87
C GLY A 272 -4.80 18.73 -2.63
N CYS A 273 -3.91 18.67 -1.63
CA CYS A 273 -3.32 17.44 -1.12
C CYS A 273 -2.86 17.70 0.33
N SER A 274 -3.32 16.89 1.30
CA SER A 274 -3.02 17.16 2.72
C SER A 274 -1.52 17.18 3.03
N LEU A 275 -0.73 16.32 2.38
CA LEU A 275 0.73 16.31 2.53
C LEU A 275 1.37 17.57 1.94
N ALA A 276 0.92 18.00 0.76
CA ALA A 276 1.45 19.20 0.12
C ALA A 276 1.09 20.47 0.90
N ASP A 277 -0.06 20.50 1.55
CA ASP A 277 -0.47 21.57 2.45
C ASP A 277 0.34 21.55 3.75
N ALA A 278 0.61 20.37 4.32
CA ALA A 278 1.47 20.23 5.50
C ALA A 278 2.91 20.70 5.26
N ALA A 279 3.47 20.47 4.06
CA ALA A 279 4.80 20.97 3.70
C ALA A 279 4.83 22.49 3.40
N ALA A 280 3.67 23.13 3.24
CA ALA A 280 3.55 24.56 2.98
C ALA A 280 3.30 25.37 4.27
N THR A 281 3.29 24.73 5.44
CA THR A 281 3.11 25.43 6.72
C THR A 281 4.39 26.13 7.16
N PRO A 282 4.29 27.19 7.98
CA PRO A 282 5.47 27.83 8.58
C PRO A 282 6.30 26.87 9.44
N THR A 283 5.65 25.94 10.15
CA THR A 283 6.32 24.91 10.97
C THR A 283 7.23 23.98 10.16
N TYR A 284 6.89 23.72 8.89
CA TYR A 284 7.78 22.96 8.01
C TYR A 284 9.04 23.73 7.66
N MET A 285 8.94 25.05 7.48
CA MET A 285 10.11 25.90 7.24
C MET A 285 11.00 26.01 8.49
N GLU A 286 10.42 26.17 9.68
CA GLU A 286 11.18 26.13 10.95
C GLU A 286 11.95 24.81 11.11
N TYR A 287 11.32 23.68 10.77
CA TYR A 287 11.97 22.37 10.73
C TYR A 287 13.18 22.33 9.78
N LEU A 288 13.10 22.98 8.61
CA LEU A 288 14.23 23.08 7.67
C LEU A 288 15.29 24.12 8.09
N GLU A 289 14.91 25.16 8.82
CA GLU A 289 15.85 26.12 9.41
C GLU A 289 16.73 25.47 10.47
N ASP A 290 16.20 24.52 11.25
CA ASP A 290 17.02 23.72 12.15
C ASP A 290 17.96 22.79 11.37
N ALA A 291 17.50 22.23 10.25
CA ALA A 291 18.31 21.38 9.39
C ALA A 291 19.51 22.11 8.77
N SER A 292 19.35 23.38 8.37
CA SER A 292 20.40 24.18 7.73
C SER A 292 21.59 24.50 8.64
N ARG A 293 21.47 24.27 9.96
CA ARG A 293 22.54 24.50 10.94
C ARG A 293 23.64 23.43 10.95
N SER A 294 23.48 22.35 10.19
CA SER A 294 24.46 21.26 10.10
C SER A 294 24.59 20.74 8.67
N THR A 295 25.55 19.86 8.43
CA THR A 295 25.69 19.15 7.15
C THR A 295 24.48 18.24 6.96
N SER A 296 23.47 18.75 6.28
CA SER A 296 22.16 18.13 6.15
C SER A 296 21.76 17.89 4.71
N LEU A 297 21.03 16.81 4.47
CA LEU A 297 20.29 16.57 3.25
C LEU A 297 18.81 16.49 3.59
N HIS A 298 18.03 17.34 2.93
CA HIS A 298 16.58 17.27 3.00
C HIS A 298 16.06 16.30 1.93
N VAL A 299 15.34 15.27 2.36
CA VAL A 299 14.69 14.27 1.51
C VAL A 299 13.19 14.54 1.52
N ILE A 300 12.69 15.16 0.45
CA ILE A 300 11.29 15.59 0.36
C ILE A 300 10.46 14.59 -0.45
N TYR A 301 9.31 14.19 0.07
CA TYR A 301 8.38 13.34 -0.67
C TYR A 301 7.80 14.06 -1.89
N ILE A 302 7.60 13.33 -2.99
CA ILE A 302 7.14 13.89 -4.27
C ILE A 302 5.81 14.64 -4.16
N ASN A 303 4.92 14.18 -3.26
CA ASN A 303 3.58 14.74 -3.01
C ASN A 303 3.62 16.07 -2.25
N THR A 304 4.35 17.03 -2.80
CA THR A 304 4.56 18.39 -2.28
C THR A 304 4.57 19.39 -3.44
N LYS A 305 4.27 20.66 -3.16
CA LYS A 305 4.26 21.71 -4.20
C LYS A 305 5.66 21.94 -4.77
N LEU A 306 5.73 22.39 -6.02
CA LEU A 306 7.00 22.79 -6.63
C LEU A 306 7.61 24.00 -5.92
N GLU A 307 6.76 24.93 -5.47
CA GLU A 307 7.12 26.07 -4.64
C GLU A 307 7.83 25.64 -3.33
N THR A 308 7.24 24.69 -2.60
CA THR A 308 7.86 24.14 -1.38
C THR A 308 9.22 23.51 -1.68
N LYS A 309 9.34 22.75 -2.78
CA LYS A 309 10.63 22.16 -3.19
C LYS A 309 11.66 23.24 -3.48
N ALA A 310 11.26 24.34 -4.13
CA ALA A 310 12.15 25.45 -4.44
C ALA A 310 12.65 26.14 -3.16
N TYR A 311 11.75 26.52 -2.26
CA TYR A 311 12.12 27.18 -1.00
C TYR A 311 12.96 26.27 -0.11
N ALA A 312 12.61 24.98 -0.03
CA ALA A 312 13.40 24.01 0.71
C ALA A 312 14.81 23.85 0.14
N HIS A 313 14.95 23.75 -1.19
CA HIS A 313 16.26 23.58 -1.85
C HIS A 313 17.18 24.80 -1.68
N GLU A 314 16.63 26.01 -1.54
CA GLU A 314 17.44 27.20 -1.25
C GLU A 314 17.94 27.25 0.21
N LEU A 315 17.22 26.60 1.13
CA LEU A 315 17.57 26.60 2.55
C LEU A 315 18.46 25.41 2.93
N VAL A 316 18.19 24.24 2.36
CA VAL A 316 18.91 22.98 2.58
C VAL A 316 19.02 22.23 1.26
N PRO A 317 20.19 21.69 0.89
CA PRO A 317 20.31 20.82 -0.27
C PRO A 317 19.23 19.73 -0.22
N THR A 318 18.38 19.71 -1.25
CA THR A 318 17.13 18.94 -1.23
C THR A 318 17.09 17.95 -2.39
N ILE A 319 16.75 16.69 -2.11
CA ILE A 319 16.43 15.66 -3.10
C ILE A 319 14.99 15.20 -2.92
N THR A 320 14.27 15.02 -4.03
CA THR A 320 12.91 14.45 -3.97
C THR A 320 12.96 12.91 -3.86
N CYS A 321 11.96 12.29 -3.24
CA CYS A 321 11.81 10.83 -3.19
C CYS A 321 10.36 10.39 -3.45
N THR A 322 10.20 9.10 -3.75
CA THR A 322 8.93 8.37 -3.79
C THR A 322 8.94 7.28 -2.72
N SER A 323 7.80 6.63 -2.45
CA SER A 323 7.75 5.49 -1.53
C SER A 323 8.60 4.31 -2.01
N SER A 324 8.87 4.21 -3.32
CA SER A 324 9.69 3.14 -3.89
C SER A 324 11.21 3.33 -3.77
N ASN A 325 11.70 4.56 -3.58
CA ASN A 325 13.14 4.84 -3.56
C ASN A 325 13.65 5.52 -2.26
N VAL A 326 12.77 5.94 -1.35
CA VAL A 326 13.16 6.71 -0.16
C VAL A 326 14.21 6.01 0.70
N VAL A 327 14.04 4.71 0.98
CA VAL A 327 15.00 3.94 1.79
C VAL A 327 16.38 3.89 1.13
N GLN A 328 16.40 3.59 -0.18
CA GLN A 328 17.65 3.53 -0.95
C GLN A 328 18.31 4.90 -1.07
N THR A 329 17.52 5.97 -1.15
CA THR A 329 18.02 7.35 -1.23
C THR A 329 18.72 7.73 0.08
N ILE A 330 18.11 7.41 1.23
CA ILE A 330 18.66 7.68 2.56
C ILE A 330 19.96 6.90 2.80
N LEU A 331 19.95 5.59 2.51
CA LEU A 331 21.13 4.73 2.66
C LEU A 331 22.28 5.24 1.77
N GLN A 332 22.04 5.39 0.47
CA GLN A 332 23.09 5.83 -0.45
C GLN A 332 23.62 7.23 -0.10
N ALA A 333 22.76 8.15 0.34
CA ALA A 333 23.18 9.47 0.80
C ALA A 333 24.14 9.39 2.00
N PHE A 334 23.79 8.59 2.99
CA PHE A 334 24.60 8.41 4.20
C PHE A 334 25.91 7.68 3.92
N ALA A 335 25.95 6.80 2.92
CA ALA A 335 27.17 6.14 2.47
C ALA A 335 28.12 7.10 1.72
N GLN A 336 27.58 8.02 0.90
CA GLN A 336 28.40 8.93 0.08
C GLN A 336 28.89 10.18 0.80
N VAL A 337 28.16 10.65 1.80
CA VAL A 337 28.47 11.91 2.48
C VAL A 337 28.80 11.64 3.95
N PRO A 338 30.04 11.91 4.39
CA PRO A 338 30.43 11.74 5.78
C PRO A 338 29.69 12.75 6.66
N ASP A 339 29.36 12.34 7.88
CA ASP A 339 28.70 13.18 8.89
C ASP A 339 27.35 13.80 8.49
N LEU A 340 26.67 13.19 7.53
CA LEU A 340 25.38 13.64 7.04
C LEU A 340 24.24 13.44 8.05
N SER A 341 23.46 14.50 8.26
CA SER A 341 22.14 14.44 8.89
C SER A 341 21.04 14.39 7.82
N ILE A 342 20.11 13.45 7.96
CA ILE A 342 19.00 13.28 7.02
C ILE A 342 17.75 13.91 7.62
N TRP A 343 17.08 14.77 6.87
CA TRP A 343 15.83 15.40 7.25
C TRP A 343 14.74 15.02 6.26
N TYR A 344 13.80 14.20 6.67
CA TYR A 344 12.74 13.67 5.81
C TYR A 344 11.39 14.35 6.06
N GLY A 345 10.59 14.54 5.02
CA GLY A 345 9.23 15.09 5.15
C GLY A 345 8.42 15.10 3.85
N PRO A 346 7.14 15.48 3.89
CA PRO A 346 6.38 15.88 5.08
C PRO A 346 5.64 14.71 5.76
N ASP A 347 5.64 13.49 5.21
CA ASP A 347 4.79 12.41 5.74
C ASP A 347 5.36 11.81 7.05
N SER A 348 4.70 12.09 8.17
CA SER A 348 5.10 11.64 9.51
C SER A 348 5.09 10.12 9.67
N TYR A 349 4.10 9.44 9.07
CA TYR A 349 4.00 7.99 9.16
C TYR A 349 5.11 7.32 8.37
N MET A 350 5.35 7.75 7.13
CA MET A 350 6.47 7.23 6.34
C MET A 350 7.81 7.51 7.04
N GLY A 351 7.99 8.68 7.66
CA GLY A 351 9.20 8.99 8.43
C GLY A 351 9.42 8.06 9.62
N ALA A 352 8.37 7.83 10.41
CA ALA A 352 8.39 6.90 11.53
C ALA A 352 8.64 5.45 11.07
N ASN A 353 8.00 5.03 9.99
CA ASN A 353 8.13 3.68 9.43
C ASN A 353 9.53 3.43 8.83
N ILE A 354 10.16 4.43 8.21
CA ILE A 354 11.56 4.35 7.77
C ILE A 354 12.47 4.15 8.99
N LYS A 355 12.25 4.91 10.07
CA LYS A 355 13.02 4.76 11.30
C LYS A 355 12.87 3.37 11.91
N GLU A 356 11.66 2.84 12.00
CA GLU A 356 11.40 1.47 12.48
C GLU A 356 12.06 0.42 11.55
N LEU A 357 11.99 0.60 10.23
CA LEU A 357 12.66 -0.30 9.28
C LEU A 357 14.18 -0.33 9.51
N LEU A 358 14.81 0.83 9.67
CA LEU A 358 16.25 0.93 9.97
C LEU A 358 16.57 0.34 11.35
N GLN A 359 15.71 0.51 12.36
CA GLN A 359 15.85 -0.14 13.66
C GLN A 359 15.81 -1.66 13.54
N GLN A 360 14.95 -2.22 12.69
CA GLN A 360 14.94 -3.65 12.41
C GLN A 360 16.19 -4.11 11.65
N MET A 361 16.72 -3.30 10.75
CA MET A 361 18.00 -3.59 10.08
C MET A 361 19.16 -3.70 11.07
N THR A 362 19.12 -3.00 12.22
CA THR A 362 20.14 -3.20 13.27
C THR A 362 20.10 -4.58 13.94
N LYS A 363 19.08 -5.40 13.68
CA LYS A 363 18.97 -6.78 14.16
C LYS A 363 19.31 -7.81 13.08
N MET A 364 19.55 -7.37 11.85
CA MET A 364 19.94 -8.22 10.72
C MET A 364 21.45 -8.48 10.74
N THR A 365 21.86 -9.52 10.02
CA THR A 365 23.28 -9.79 9.75
C THR A 365 23.85 -8.80 8.73
N ASP A 366 25.17 -8.59 8.75
CA ASP A 366 25.82 -7.68 7.79
C ASP A 366 25.62 -8.18 6.35
N GLU A 367 25.58 -9.49 6.12
CA GLU A 367 25.29 -10.07 4.81
C GLU A 367 23.88 -9.71 4.33
N GLU A 368 22.88 -9.78 5.21
CA GLU A 368 21.50 -9.41 4.87
C GLU A 368 21.36 -7.90 4.62
N ILE A 369 22.10 -7.06 5.35
CA ILE A 369 22.14 -5.61 5.12
C ILE A 369 22.81 -5.29 3.79
N ALA A 370 23.91 -5.98 3.46
CA ALA A 370 24.63 -5.80 2.19
C ALA A 370 23.77 -6.13 0.96
N VAL A 371 22.80 -7.05 1.08
CA VAL A 371 21.80 -7.32 0.04
C VAL A 371 20.86 -6.11 -0.18
N ILE A 372 20.57 -5.35 0.87
CA ILE A 372 19.76 -4.12 0.76
C ILE A 372 20.62 -2.98 0.20
N HIS A 373 21.83 -2.81 0.73
CA HIS A 373 22.78 -1.82 0.26
C HIS A 373 24.23 -2.23 0.59
N PRO A 374 25.12 -2.37 -0.41
CA PRO A 374 26.43 -3.00 -0.23
C PRO A 374 27.41 -2.22 0.65
N GLU A 375 27.23 -0.91 0.79
CA GLU A 375 28.11 -0.06 1.60
C GLU A 375 27.67 0.06 3.08
N HIS A 376 26.64 -0.68 3.50
CA HIS A 376 26.12 -0.62 4.87
C HIS A 376 26.35 -1.91 5.66
N SER A 377 26.68 -1.72 6.94
CA SER A 377 26.74 -2.73 8.00
C SER A 377 25.81 -2.36 9.16
N GLN A 378 25.62 -3.28 10.10
CA GLN A 378 24.85 -3.08 11.31
C GLN A 378 25.27 -1.81 12.07
N ASP A 379 26.58 -1.58 12.19
CA ASP A 379 27.12 -0.40 12.88
C ASP A 379 26.87 0.90 12.11
N SER A 380 26.96 0.86 10.78
CA SER A 380 26.62 2.03 9.95
C SER A 380 25.15 2.43 10.14
N ILE A 381 24.23 1.46 10.19
CA ILE A 381 22.80 1.73 10.40
C ILE A 381 22.54 2.27 11.81
N ARG A 382 23.23 1.74 12.83
CA ARG A 382 23.17 2.30 14.20
C ARG A 382 23.63 3.75 14.25
N SER A 383 24.63 4.12 13.46
CA SER A 383 25.12 5.51 13.37
C SER A 383 24.19 6.45 12.60
N LEU A 384 23.42 5.93 11.64
CA LEU A 384 22.42 6.67 10.86
C LEU A 384 21.18 7.01 11.69
N LEU A 385 20.69 6.08 12.51
CA LEU A 385 19.45 6.25 13.30
C LEU A 385 19.34 7.55 14.11
N PRO A 386 20.36 8.00 14.89
CA PRO A 386 20.28 9.25 15.62
C PRO A 386 20.36 10.50 14.73
N ARG A 387 20.81 10.36 13.48
CA ARG A 387 20.96 11.43 12.47
C ARG A 387 19.80 11.48 11.48
N LEU A 388 18.81 10.59 11.61
CA LEU A 388 17.59 10.61 10.83
C LEU A 388 16.51 11.38 11.58
N HIS A 389 16.22 12.57 11.08
CA HIS A 389 15.13 13.44 11.50
C HIS A 389 13.98 13.32 10.51
N TYR A 390 12.75 13.39 11.01
CA TYR A 390 11.56 13.45 10.16
C TYR A 390 10.52 14.41 10.73
N TYR A 391 9.79 15.07 9.84
CA TYR A 391 8.71 15.98 10.20
C TYR A 391 7.55 15.24 10.89
N GLN A 392 6.96 15.82 11.93
CA GLN A 392 5.94 15.17 12.76
C GLN A 392 4.49 15.57 12.44
N ASP A 393 4.28 16.66 11.69
CA ASP A 393 2.95 17.25 11.50
C ASP A 393 2.41 17.16 10.06
N GLY A 394 2.75 16.10 9.32
CA GLY A 394 2.19 15.86 7.99
C GLY A 394 1.60 14.47 7.84
N THR A 395 0.31 14.38 7.51
CA THR A 395 -0.37 13.09 7.33
C THR A 395 -1.19 13.05 6.03
N CYS A 396 -1.11 11.92 5.34
CA CYS A 396 -2.02 11.62 4.25
C CYS A 396 -3.38 11.20 4.82
N ILE A 397 -4.45 11.89 4.42
CA ILE A 397 -5.79 11.63 4.99
C ILE A 397 -6.31 10.23 4.64
N VAL A 398 -5.89 9.70 3.48
CA VAL A 398 -6.28 8.35 3.02
C VAL A 398 -5.58 7.29 3.86
N HIS A 399 -4.27 7.42 4.03
CA HIS A 399 -3.49 6.44 4.79
C HIS A 399 -3.82 6.47 6.29
N HIS A 400 -4.19 7.63 6.84
CA HIS A 400 -4.61 7.75 8.24
C HIS A 400 -5.80 6.84 8.61
N LEU A 401 -6.63 6.44 7.63
CA LEU A 401 -7.79 5.59 7.86
C LEU A 401 -7.43 4.13 8.20
N PHE A 402 -6.18 3.70 7.95
CA PHE A 402 -5.68 2.37 8.33
C PHE A 402 -5.17 2.33 9.78
N GLY A 403 -5.84 3.05 10.67
CA GLY A 403 -5.50 3.13 12.08
C GLY A 403 -6.04 1.96 12.91
N HIS A 404 -6.20 2.22 14.21
CA HIS A 404 -6.36 1.20 15.23
C HIS A 404 -7.55 0.27 15.01
N GLU A 405 -8.72 0.84 14.71
CA GLU A 405 -9.95 0.08 14.49
C GLU A 405 -9.82 -0.92 13.33
N VAL A 406 -9.15 -0.49 12.26
CA VAL A 406 -8.89 -1.33 11.09
C VAL A 406 -7.93 -2.45 11.45
N VAL A 407 -6.84 -2.15 12.15
CA VAL A 407 -5.84 -3.13 12.57
C VAL A 407 -6.42 -4.20 13.50
N GLU A 408 -7.24 -3.82 14.48
CA GLU A 408 -7.88 -4.79 15.38
C GLU A 408 -8.83 -5.72 14.62
N LYS A 409 -9.63 -5.18 13.70
CA LYS A 409 -10.50 -5.99 12.84
C LYS A 409 -9.71 -6.94 11.94
N ILE A 410 -8.55 -6.52 11.42
CA ILE A 410 -7.65 -7.41 10.66
C ILE A 410 -7.12 -8.53 11.54
N LYS A 411 -6.64 -8.23 12.76
CA LYS A 411 -6.15 -9.26 13.69
C LYS A 411 -7.23 -10.28 14.07
N GLU A 412 -8.49 -9.85 14.15
CA GLU A 412 -9.59 -10.73 14.51
C GLU A 412 -10.06 -11.60 13.33
N MET A 413 -10.28 -10.99 12.16
CA MET A 413 -10.96 -11.66 11.04
C MET A 413 -10.02 -12.13 9.92
N TYR A 414 -8.83 -11.56 9.80
CA TYR A 414 -7.93 -11.71 8.65
C TYR A 414 -6.48 -12.04 9.04
N CYS A 415 -6.27 -12.59 10.24
CA CYS A 415 -4.93 -12.93 10.76
C CYS A 415 -4.21 -14.05 9.98
N ASP A 416 -4.95 -14.84 9.21
CA ASP A 416 -4.49 -15.91 8.31
C ASP A 416 -4.39 -15.45 6.83
N ALA A 417 -4.70 -14.18 6.54
CA ALA A 417 -4.60 -13.61 5.20
C ALA A 417 -3.18 -13.08 4.91
N PHE A 418 -2.88 -12.89 3.63
CA PHE A 418 -1.70 -12.15 3.22
C PHE A 418 -1.88 -10.67 3.50
N LEU A 419 -0.98 -10.06 4.29
CA LEU A 419 -1.07 -8.66 4.68
C LEU A 419 -0.10 -7.81 3.87
N THR A 420 -0.62 -6.78 3.21
CA THR A 420 0.18 -5.83 2.45
C THR A 420 0.04 -4.45 3.07
N ALA A 421 1.11 -3.66 3.10
CA ALA A 421 1.04 -2.29 3.60
C ALA A 421 1.94 -1.33 2.81
N HIS A 422 1.43 -0.14 2.54
CA HIS A 422 2.20 0.97 2.01
C HIS A 422 3.07 1.61 3.11
N LEU A 423 4.18 2.26 2.75
CA LEU A 423 5.05 2.94 3.75
C LEU A 423 4.36 4.12 4.46
N GLU A 424 3.30 4.67 3.89
CA GLU A 424 2.56 5.82 4.44
C GLU A 424 1.51 5.43 5.51
N VAL A 425 1.27 4.13 5.77
CA VAL A 425 0.25 3.71 6.74
C VAL A 425 0.67 4.00 8.19
N PRO A 426 -0.28 4.16 9.11
CA PRO A 426 0.00 4.24 10.55
C PRO A 426 0.88 3.09 11.05
N GLY A 427 1.72 3.39 12.05
CA GLY A 427 2.74 2.46 12.55
C GLY A 427 2.19 1.12 13.04
N GLU A 428 0.94 1.07 13.48
CA GLU A 428 0.24 -0.17 13.86
C GLU A 428 -0.06 -1.09 12.66
N MET A 429 -0.53 -0.55 11.53
CA MET A 429 -0.74 -1.33 10.31
C MET A 429 0.61 -1.74 9.69
N PHE A 430 1.59 -0.84 9.73
CA PHE A 430 2.96 -1.14 9.31
C PHE A 430 3.55 -2.30 10.12
N SER A 431 3.43 -2.25 11.46
CA SER A 431 3.93 -3.29 12.36
C SER A 431 3.26 -4.63 12.11
N LEU A 432 1.94 -4.64 11.91
CA LEU A 432 1.18 -5.83 11.59
C LEU A 432 1.64 -6.48 10.26
N ALA A 433 1.83 -5.66 9.23
CA ALA A 433 2.32 -6.16 7.93
C ALA A 433 3.80 -6.59 7.98
N MET A 434 4.65 -5.94 8.79
CA MET A 434 6.03 -6.38 9.03
C MET A 434 6.10 -7.72 9.77
N GLU A 435 5.21 -7.93 10.73
CA GLU A 435 5.05 -9.23 11.42
C GLU A 435 4.63 -10.32 10.44
N ALA A 436 3.66 -10.04 9.56
CA ALA A 436 3.27 -10.95 8.49
C ALA A 436 4.42 -11.20 7.49
N LYS A 437 5.20 -10.17 7.14
CA LYS A 437 6.38 -10.29 6.27
C LYS A 437 7.43 -11.23 6.87
N ARG A 438 7.71 -11.16 8.18
CA ARG A 438 8.63 -12.11 8.85
C ARG A 438 8.16 -13.57 8.74
N ARG A 439 6.85 -13.79 8.63
CA ARG A 439 6.19 -15.09 8.42
C ARG A 439 6.07 -15.46 6.94
N GLY A 440 6.56 -14.65 6.00
CA GLY A 440 6.33 -14.86 4.56
C GLY A 440 4.88 -14.67 4.11
N MET A 441 4.03 -14.12 4.98
CA MET A 441 2.61 -13.85 4.76
C MET A 441 2.34 -12.35 4.54
N GLY A 442 3.37 -11.55 4.24
CA GLY A 442 3.14 -10.14 3.99
C GLY A 442 4.28 -9.40 3.31
N VAL A 443 3.98 -8.17 2.92
CA VAL A 443 4.91 -7.24 2.26
C VAL A 443 4.66 -5.82 2.73
N VAL A 444 5.75 -5.06 2.85
CA VAL A 444 5.71 -3.63 3.13
C VAL A 444 6.59 -2.93 2.11
N GLY A 445 6.06 -1.89 1.47
CA GLY A 445 6.78 -1.14 0.44
C GLY A 445 5.87 -0.24 -0.39
N SER A 446 6.30 0.02 -1.62
CA SER A 446 5.50 0.78 -2.60
C SER A 446 4.36 -0.05 -3.21
N THR A 447 3.45 0.63 -3.91
CA THR A 447 2.43 0.04 -4.79
C THR A 447 2.99 -1.09 -5.67
N GLN A 448 4.17 -0.91 -6.27
CA GLN A 448 4.78 -1.95 -7.12
C GLN A 448 5.20 -3.18 -6.31
N ASN A 449 5.77 -2.99 -5.11
CA ASN A 449 6.16 -4.11 -4.25
C ASN A 449 4.95 -4.94 -3.82
N ILE A 450 3.81 -4.29 -3.57
CA ILE A 450 2.55 -4.95 -3.25
C ILE A 450 2.04 -5.77 -4.45
N LEU A 451 2.06 -5.19 -5.66
CA LEU A 451 1.67 -5.89 -6.89
C LEU A 451 2.54 -7.11 -7.18
N ASP A 452 3.86 -6.96 -7.09
CA ASP A 452 4.83 -8.04 -7.33
C ASP A 452 4.61 -9.18 -6.33
N PHE A 453 4.40 -8.85 -5.05
CA PHE A 453 4.12 -9.85 -4.02
C PHE A 453 2.83 -10.64 -4.29
N ILE A 454 1.74 -9.95 -4.70
CA ILE A 454 0.48 -10.63 -5.07
C ILE A 454 0.72 -11.55 -6.26
N LYS A 455 1.41 -11.07 -7.30
CA LYS A 455 1.76 -11.84 -8.50
C LYS A 455 2.55 -13.10 -8.13
N ASP A 456 3.59 -12.96 -7.31
CA ASP A 456 4.45 -14.08 -6.90
C ASP A 456 3.67 -15.15 -6.12
N ARG A 457 2.81 -14.74 -5.19
CA ARG A 457 1.98 -15.66 -4.41
C ARG A 457 0.92 -16.36 -5.27
N VAL A 458 0.31 -15.66 -6.22
CA VAL A 458 -0.65 -16.24 -7.17
C VAL A 458 0.05 -17.23 -8.10
N GLN A 459 1.23 -16.88 -8.63
CA GLN A 459 2.01 -17.76 -9.47
C GLN A 459 2.43 -19.03 -8.71
N GLU A 460 2.91 -18.88 -7.48
CA GLU A 460 3.27 -20.00 -6.61
C GLU A 460 2.07 -20.95 -6.37
N ALA A 461 0.87 -20.42 -6.18
CA ALA A 461 -0.33 -21.25 -6.04
C ALA A 461 -0.70 -21.98 -7.35
N LEU A 462 -0.57 -21.31 -8.50
CA LEU A 462 -0.80 -21.90 -9.81
C LEU A 462 0.21 -23.01 -10.14
N ASP A 463 1.47 -22.85 -9.74
CA ASP A 463 2.55 -23.81 -9.96
C ASP A 463 2.37 -25.08 -9.10
N ARG A 464 1.82 -24.92 -7.88
CA ARG A 464 1.44 -26.07 -7.03
C ARG A 464 0.30 -26.90 -7.64
N ASN A 465 -0.53 -26.30 -8.50
CA ASN A 465 -1.69 -26.93 -9.13
C ASN A 465 -2.66 -27.58 -8.12
N ILE A 466 -3.00 -26.85 -7.06
CA ILE A 466 -3.98 -27.26 -6.03
C ILE A 466 -5.07 -26.18 -5.97
N ASN A 467 -6.32 -26.56 -5.70
CA ASN A 467 -7.38 -25.56 -5.50
C ASN A 467 -6.93 -24.64 -4.37
N ASP A 468 -7.04 -23.32 -4.47
CA ASP A 468 -6.56 -22.45 -3.40
C ASP A 468 -7.40 -21.18 -3.33
N HIS A 469 -7.53 -20.61 -2.13
CA HIS A 469 -8.25 -19.36 -1.90
C HIS A 469 -7.33 -18.33 -1.25
N LEU A 470 -6.60 -17.57 -2.06
CA LEU A 470 -5.63 -16.60 -1.56
C LEU A 470 -6.34 -15.31 -1.17
N GLN A 471 -6.28 -14.94 0.11
CA GLN A 471 -6.87 -13.71 0.61
C GLN A 471 -5.77 -12.67 0.87
N PHE A 472 -5.91 -11.47 0.28
CA PHE A 472 -4.95 -10.37 0.43
C PHE A 472 -5.64 -9.15 1.04
N VAL A 473 -5.14 -8.67 2.18
CA VAL A 473 -5.58 -7.41 2.79
C VAL A 473 -4.71 -6.26 2.28
N LEU A 474 -5.36 -5.26 1.69
CA LEU A 474 -4.68 -4.10 1.12
C LEU A 474 -4.54 -2.95 2.13
N GLY A 475 -3.38 -2.82 2.78
CA GLY A 475 -3.01 -1.65 3.58
C GLY A 475 -2.54 -0.49 2.71
N THR A 476 -3.35 -0.09 1.74
CA THR A 476 -3.07 1.00 0.79
C THR A 476 -4.39 1.48 0.19
N GLU A 477 -4.38 2.63 -0.48
CA GLU A 477 -5.57 3.14 -1.15
C GLU A 477 -6.11 2.25 -2.28
N SER A 478 -7.36 2.50 -2.66
CA SER A 478 -8.08 1.68 -3.62
C SER A 478 -7.73 1.88 -5.09
N GLY A 479 -6.98 2.92 -5.46
CA GLY A 479 -6.60 3.19 -6.86
C GLY A 479 -5.82 2.03 -7.52
N MET A 480 -5.29 1.11 -6.71
CA MET A 480 -4.59 -0.09 -7.19
C MET A 480 -5.52 -1.23 -7.64
N VAL A 481 -6.83 -1.17 -7.34
CA VAL A 481 -7.79 -2.25 -7.62
C VAL A 481 -7.72 -2.73 -9.06
N THR A 482 -7.80 -1.80 -10.01
CA THR A 482 -7.80 -2.10 -11.44
C THR A 482 -6.52 -2.82 -11.86
N SER A 483 -5.36 -2.35 -11.41
CA SER A 483 -4.05 -2.94 -11.72
C SER A 483 -3.88 -4.33 -11.11
N ILE A 484 -4.32 -4.52 -9.86
CA ILE A 484 -4.28 -5.83 -9.19
C ILE A 484 -5.19 -6.81 -9.93
N VAL A 485 -6.44 -6.43 -10.18
CA VAL A 485 -7.42 -7.31 -10.85
C VAL A 485 -6.95 -7.68 -12.26
N ALA A 486 -6.46 -6.71 -13.05
CA ALA A 486 -5.92 -6.98 -14.39
C ALA A 486 -4.73 -7.95 -14.34
N THR A 487 -3.79 -7.75 -13.41
CA THR A 487 -2.62 -8.62 -13.24
C THR A 487 -3.04 -10.03 -12.83
N VAL A 488 -3.89 -10.17 -11.80
CA VAL A 488 -4.37 -11.46 -11.32
C VAL A 488 -5.14 -12.21 -12.42
N ARG A 489 -6.03 -11.53 -13.15
CA ARG A 489 -6.75 -12.14 -14.27
C ARG A 489 -5.82 -12.65 -15.36
N SER A 490 -4.79 -11.88 -15.73
CA SER A 490 -3.82 -12.31 -16.75
C SER A 490 -3.09 -13.60 -16.37
N LEU A 491 -2.94 -13.88 -15.06
CA LEU A 491 -2.34 -15.13 -14.56
C LEU A 491 -3.36 -16.29 -14.53
N LEU A 492 -4.63 -16.00 -14.23
CA LEU A 492 -5.69 -17.01 -14.10
C LEU A 492 -6.33 -17.42 -15.44
N GLU A 493 -6.41 -16.51 -16.42
CA GLU A 493 -7.04 -16.77 -17.73
C GLU A 493 -6.41 -17.95 -18.52
N PRO A 494 -5.07 -18.09 -18.59
CA PRO A 494 -4.43 -19.24 -19.23
C PRO A 494 -4.76 -20.58 -18.57
N ALA A 495 -5.24 -20.60 -17.31
CA ALA A 495 -5.62 -21.83 -16.63
C ALA A 495 -7.00 -22.36 -17.08
N LYS A 496 -7.80 -21.56 -17.79
CA LYS A 496 -9.17 -21.88 -18.21
C LYS A 496 -9.26 -22.92 -19.34
N SER A 497 -8.21 -23.06 -20.15
CA SER A 497 -8.18 -23.91 -21.35
C SER A 497 -7.90 -25.40 -21.06
N SER A 498 -7.57 -25.75 -19.82
CA SER A 498 -7.28 -27.12 -19.39
C SER A 498 -8.27 -27.59 -18.32
N SER A 499 -9.15 -28.53 -18.67
CA SER A 499 -10.23 -29.08 -17.81
C SER A 499 -9.75 -29.81 -16.54
N GLN A 500 -8.44 -29.96 -16.35
CA GLN A 500 -7.79 -30.67 -15.24
C GLN A 500 -6.96 -29.75 -14.32
N ARG A 501 -6.92 -28.44 -14.56
CA ARG A 501 -6.09 -27.52 -13.74
C ARG A 501 -6.87 -27.04 -12.52
N ALA A 502 -6.15 -26.85 -11.43
CA ALA A 502 -6.76 -26.54 -10.15
C ALA A 502 -7.40 -25.14 -10.10
N LYS A 503 -8.45 -24.99 -9.29
CA LYS A 503 -9.21 -23.76 -9.13
C LYS A 503 -8.55 -22.85 -8.10
N VAL A 504 -7.79 -21.87 -8.57
CA VAL A 504 -7.24 -20.79 -7.74
C VAL A 504 -8.20 -19.61 -7.75
N THR A 505 -8.60 -19.18 -6.55
CA THR A 505 -9.43 -18.02 -6.29
C THR A 505 -8.59 -16.99 -5.53
N VAL A 506 -8.68 -15.72 -5.91
CA VAL A 506 -7.94 -14.63 -5.27
C VAL A 506 -8.94 -13.61 -4.74
N GLU A 507 -8.97 -13.41 -3.43
CA GLU A 507 -9.81 -12.43 -2.77
C GLU A 507 -8.99 -11.22 -2.33
N ILE A 508 -9.32 -10.06 -2.88
CA ILE A 508 -8.70 -8.78 -2.54
C ILE A 508 -9.61 -8.07 -1.55
N VAL A 509 -9.16 -7.94 -0.31
CA VAL A 509 -9.90 -7.35 0.81
C VAL A 509 -9.51 -5.88 0.96
N PHE A 510 -10.50 -5.00 1.01
CA PHE A 510 -10.33 -3.56 1.22
C PHE A 510 -10.64 -3.23 2.67
N PRO A 511 -9.62 -2.94 3.50
CA PRO A 511 -9.81 -2.67 4.93
C PRO A 511 -10.37 -1.25 5.14
N VAL A 512 -11.55 -1.00 4.58
CA VAL A 512 -12.36 0.21 4.76
C VAL A 512 -13.52 -0.11 5.67
N SER A 513 -13.69 0.70 6.72
CA SER A 513 -14.85 0.63 7.59
C SER A 513 -15.90 1.63 7.11
N SER A 514 -17.18 1.21 7.06
CA SER A 514 -18.31 2.12 6.92
C SER A 514 -18.44 3.08 8.10
N ASP A 515 -17.95 2.66 9.27
CA ASP A 515 -18.16 3.35 10.55
C ASP A 515 -17.11 4.42 10.84
N SER A 516 -15.99 4.43 10.11
CA SER A 516 -14.92 5.44 10.24
C SER A 516 -15.30 6.79 9.60
N ILE A 517 -16.53 6.93 9.08
CA ILE A 517 -17.11 8.20 8.64
C ILE A 517 -17.67 8.92 9.87
N SER A 518 -16.90 9.88 10.38
CA SER A 518 -17.27 10.92 11.35
C SER A 518 -18.68 10.85 11.97
N LYS A 519 -18.76 10.43 13.24
CA LYS A 519 -19.72 11.01 14.20
C LYS A 519 -19.31 12.45 14.49
N THR A 520 -19.51 13.36 13.54
CA THR A 520 -19.56 14.80 13.89
C THR A 520 -20.91 15.05 14.53
N THR A 521 -20.88 15.36 15.82
CA THR A 521 -22.03 15.78 16.62
C THR A 521 -22.86 16.82 15.87
N SER A 522 -24.10 16.47 15.57
CA SER A 522 -25.10 17.32 14.94
C SER A 522 -25.52 18.44 15.89
N SER A 523 -24.79 19.54 15.88
CA SER A 523 -25.27 20.84 16.34
C SER A 523 -24.20 21.88 16.03
N LEU A 524 -24.43 22.69 14.99
CA LEU A 524 -24.18 24.13 14.97
C LEU A 524 -24.69 24.71 13.64
N SER A 525 -25.45 25.79 13.78
CA SER A 525 -26.16 26.53 12.76
C SER A 525 -25.22 27.37 11.87
N SER A 526 -25.77 27.77 10.72
CA SER A 526 -25.24 28.63 9.67
C SER A 526 -24.24 29.71 10.08
N GLY A 527 -23.18 29.85 9.28
CA GLY A 527 -22.27 30.99 9.24
C GLY A 527 -20.83 30.53 9.08
N LEU A 528 -20.06 31.15 8.17
CA LEU A 528 -18.64 30.90 7.94
C LEU A 528 -17.93 30.61 9.26
N ASN A 529 -17.12 29.55 9.37
CA ASN A 529 -15.93 29.49 10.25
C ASN A 529 -15.16 28.17 10.10
N SER A 530 -13.83 28.28 10.07
CA SER A 530 -12.86 27.22 10.33
C SER A 530 -13.22 26.42 11.59
N ALA A 531 -13.20 25.08 11.52
CA ALA A 531 -13.36 24.24 12.70
C ALA A 531 -12.01 24.06 13.40
N LYS A 532 -11.91 24.54 14.64
CA LYS A 532 -10.78 24.26 15.55
C LYS A 532 -11.00 22.90 16.21
N VAL A 533 -10.11 21.94 15.99
CA VAL A 533 -10.01 20.70 16.78
C VAL A 533 -8.64 20.74 17.45
N GLY A 534 -8.58 21.21 18.70
CA GLY A 534 -7.32 21.52 19.37
C GLY A 534 -6.57 22.70 18.73
N ASP A 535 -5.24 22.63 18.69
CA ASP A 535 -4.35 23.66 18.10
C ASP A 535 -4.21 23.56 16.57
N ILE A 536 -4.91 22.62 15.92
CA ILE A 536 -4.85 22.42 14.48
C ILE A 536 -6.04 23.10 13.81
N ILE A 537 -5.76 24.01 12.87
CA ILE A 537 -6.75 24.62 11.98
C ILE A 537 -6.89 23.70 10.76
N LEU A 538 -7.95 22.90 10.71
CA LEU A 538 -8.30 22.13 9.52
C LEU A 538 -9.09 23.02 8.54
N SER A 539 -8.51 23.25 7.36
CA SER A 539 -9.22 23.76 6.19
C SER A 539 -10.35 22.79 5.84
N VAL A 540 -11.58 23.29 5.72
CA VAL A 540 -12.74 22.47 5.34
C VAL A 540 -12.44 21.80 4.00
N VAL A 541 -12.30 20.47 4.02
CA VAL A 541 -12.21 19.64 2.81
C VAL A 541 -13.52 19.85 2.04
N PRO A 542 -13.50 20.21 0.75
CA PRO A 542 -14.71 20.32 -0.05
C PRO A 542 -15.41 18.95 -0.09
N GLY A 543 -16.44 18.79 0.74
CA GLY A 543 -17.49 17.81 0.50
C GLY A 543 -18.41 18.38 -0.56
N VAL A 544 -18.81 17.54 -1.51
CA VAL A 544 -19.93 17.82 -2.43
C VAL A 544 -21.08 18.47 -1.64
N ALA A 545 -21.57 19.60 -2.13
CA ALA A 545 -22.51 20.45 -1.43
C ALA A 545 -23.72 19.67 -0.90
N SER A 546 -24.08 19.96 0.35
CA SER A 546 -25.23 19.42 1.06
C SER A 546 -26.49 19.39 0.19
N GLY A 547 -26.85 18.20 -0.29
CA GLY A 547 -27.98 17.98 -1.20
C GLY A 547 -27.80 16.77 -2.10
N GLU A 548 -26.56 16.41 -2.42
CA GLU A 548 -26.19 15.09 -2.91
C GLU A 548 -25.74 14.29 -1.69
N GLY A 549 -26.50 13.28 -1.28
CA GLY A 549 -26.10 12.39 -0.20
C GLY A 549 -24.68 11.89 -0.44
N CYS A 550 -23.95 11.60 0.65
CA CYS A 550 -22.77 10.74 0.59
C CYS A 550 -23.03 9.68 -0.47
N SER A 551 -22.33 9.78 -1.59
CA SER A 551 -22.57 8.88 -2.71
C SER A 551 -22.44 7.47 -2.16
N ILE A 552 -23.52 6.72 -2.26
CA ILE A 552 -23.61 5.26 -2.06
C ILE A 552 -22.62 4.51 -3.00
N HIS A 553 -21.75 5.19 -3.73
CA HIS A 553 -20.76 4.65 -4.65
C HIS A 553 -19.34 5.03 -4.19
N GLY A 554 -18.77 4.19 -3.33
CA GLY A 554 -17.33 4.17 -3.01
C GLY A 554 -16.93 4.89 -1.71
N GLY A 555 -17.07 4.17 -0.60
CA GLY A 555 -16.62 4.55 0.74
C GLY A 555 -15.09 4.74 0.93
N CYS A 556 -14.78 5.54 1.95
CA CYS A 556 -13.68 5.52 2.93
C CYS A 556 -12.21 5.20 2.56
N ALA A 557 -11.78 4.90 1.34
CA ALA A 557 -10.33 4.80 1.01
C ALA A 557 -9.94 5.39 -0.35
N SER A 558 -10.63 6.44 -0.75
CA SER A 558 -10.30 7.19 -1.96
C SER A 558 -10.06 8.65 -1.59
N CYS A 559 -8.98 9.24 -2.11
CA CYS A 559 -8.64 10.63 -1.84
C CYS A 559 -9.77 11.57 -2.32
N PRO A 560 -10.35 12.43 -1.46
CA PRO A 560 -11.43 13.33 -1.85
C PRO A 560 -11.00 14.32 -2.94
N TYR A 561 -9.74 14.76 -2.92
CA TYR A 561 -9.19 15.61 -3.97
C TYR A 561 -9.05 14.87 -5.30
N MET A 562 -8.64 13.60 -5.30
CA MET A 562 -8.56 12.82 -6.53
C MET A 562 -9.94 12.60 -7.16
N LYS A 563 -11.01 12.47 -6.35
CA LYS A 563 -12.41 12.37 -6.82
C LYS A 563 -12.90 13.61 -7.56
N MET A 564 -12.24 14.76 -7.41
CA MET A 564 -12.56 15.96 -8.23
C MET A 564 -12.23 15.75 -9.71
N ASN A 565 -11.42 14.75 -10.04
CA ASN A 565 -11.14 14.33 -11.41
C ASN A 565 -12.17 13.29 -11.85
N SER A 566 -13.24 13.75 -12.49
CA SER A 566 -14.30 12.89 -13.02
C SER A 566 -14.21 12.74 -14.53
N LEU A 567 -14.84 11.68 -15.06
CA LEU A 567 -14.99 11.49 -16.50
C LEU A 567 -15.76 12.66 -17.13
N SER A 568 -16.81 13.15 -16.45
CA SER A 568 -17.61 14.28 -16.95
C SER A 568 -16.78 15.56 -17.06
N SER A 569 -15.91 15.82 -16.09
CA SER A 569 -14.95 16.93 -16.17
C SER A 569 -13.96 16.76 -17.32
N LEU A 570 -13.42 15.55 -17.52
CA LEU A 570 -12.51 15.26 -18.64
C LEU A 570 -13.17 15.49 -19.99
N LEU A 571 -14.39 14.97 -20.19
CA LEU A 571 -15.16 15.17 -21.41
C LEU A 571 -15.49 16.66 -21.59
N LYS A 572 -15.95 17.35 -20.55
CA LYS A 572 -16.25 18.78 -20.59
C LYS A 572 -15.03 19.59 -21.04
N VAL A 573 -13.88 19.41 -20.40
CA VAL A 573 -12.64 20.11 -20.77
C VAL A 573 -12.27 19.77 -22.22
N SER A 574 -12.29 18.50 -22.60
CA SER A 574 -11.93 18.06 -23.95
C SER A 574 -12.86 18.64 -25.03
N HIS A 575 -14.17 18.72 -24.78
CA HIS A 575 -15.15 19.30 -25.69
C HIS A 575 -15.03 20.82 -25.86
N HIS A 576 -14.48 21.54 -24.89
CA HIS A 576 -14.30 22.99 -24.96
C HIS A 576 -12.89 23.41 -25.39
N LEU A 577 -12.02 22.49 -25.82
CA LEU A 577 -10.72 22.81 -26.42
C LEU A 577 -10.79 22.90 -27.95
N PRO A 578 -10.15 23.86 -28.63
CA PRO A 578 -9.46 25.05 -28.08
C PRO A 578 -10.42 25.95 -27.29
N ASP A 579 -9.90 26.59 -26.23
CA ASP A 579 -10.67 27.47 -25.33
C ASP A 579 -10.95 28.83 -25.97
N GLU A 580 -11.76 28.85 -27.03
CA GLU A 580 -12.08 30.06 -27.81
C GLU A 580 -12.94 31.05 -27.00
N GLU A 581 -13.79 30.56 -26.11
CA GLU A 581 -14.71 31.35 -25.28
C GLU A 581 -14.14 31.70 -23.89
N ASN A 582 -12.88 31.34 -23.61
CA ASN A 582 -12.17 31.58 -22.34
C ASN A 582 -12.87 30.96 -21.10
N ILE A 583 -13.64 29.89 -21.32
CA ILE A 583 -14.40 29.14 -20.30
C ILE A 583 -13.44 28.29 -19.45
N LEU A 584 -12.32 27.84 -20.04
CA LEU A 584 -11.37 26.95 -19.39
C LEU A 584 -10.21 27.69 -18.70
N SER A 585 -10.26 29.01 -18.61
CA SER A 585 -9.23 29.83 -17.95
C SER A 585 -8.88 29.34 -16.53
N ALA A 586 -9.88 29.02 -15.72
CA ALA A 586 -9.71 28.48 -14.36
C ALA A 586 -9.22 27.01 -14.32
N TYR A 587 -9.35 26.28 -15.42
CA TYR A 587 -8.90 24.89 -15.56
C TYR A 587 -7.45 24.82 -16.08
N LYS A 588 -6.88 25.93 -16.53
CA LYS A 588 -5.51 25.96 -17.02
C LYS A 588 -4.55 25.78 -15.84
N ALA A 589 -3.56 24.92 -16.00
CA ALA A 589 -2.50 24.79 -15.01
C ALA A 589 -1.73 26.11 -14.91
N ASP A 590 -1.53 26.57 -13.67
CA ASP A 590 -0.85 27.83 -13.42
C ASP A 590 0.59 27.79 -13.94
N ARG A 591 1.03 28.92 -14.50
CA ARG A 591 2.44 29.15 -14.80
C ARG A 591 3.07 29.80 -13.58
N PHE A 592 4.12 29.20 -13.04
CA PHE A 592 4.90 29.81 -11.96
C PHE A 592 5.54 31.11 -12.46
N LYS A 593 4.89 32.24 -12.17
CA LYS A 593 5.48 33.59 -12.31
C LYS A 593 6.18 34.04 -11.02
N LEU A 594 6.16 33.19 -10.00
CA LEU A 594 6.72 33.45 -8.68
C LEU A 594 8.25 33.28 -8.70
N GLN A 595 8.91 34.16 -7.96
CA GLN A 595 10.35 34.07 -7.70
C GLN A 595 10.57 33.52 -6.28
N THR A 596 11.67 32.82 -6.10
CA THR A 596 12.16 32.40 -4.79
C THR A 596 12.61 33.59 -3.96
N PRO A 597 12.81 33.44 -2.62
CA PRO A 597 13.36 34.50 -1.79
C PRO A 597 14.69 35.08 -2.32
N ASN A 598 15.48 34.26 -3.01
CA ASN A 598 16.73 34.68 -3.67
C ASN A 598 16.55 35.22 -5.10
N GLY A 599 15.31 35.46 -5.56
CA GLY A 599 14.99 36.09 -6.85
C GLY A 599 15.07 35.15 -8.07
N LYS A 600 15.23 33.83 -7.87
CA LYS A 600 15.26 32.84 -8.96
C LYS A 600 13.86 32.38 -9.32
N SER A 601 13.66 31.81 -10.50
CA SER A 601 12.37 31.22 -10.88
C SER A 601 12.07 29.99 -10.00
N VAL A 602 10.87 29.93 -9.43
CA VAL A 602 10.40 28.74 -8.68
C VAL A 602 10.41 27.49 -9.56
N ALA A 603 10.09 27.62 -10.85
CA ALA A 603 10.12 26.49 -11.78
C ALA A 603 11.54 25.93 -11.95
N ASP A 604 12.55 26.79 -12.04
CA ASP A 604 13.93 26.35 -12.25
C ASP A 604 14.50 25.70 -11.00
N VAL A 605 14.34 26.34 -9.84
CA VAL A 605 14.88 25.83 -8.57
C VAL A 605 14.09 24.62 -8.06
N GLY A 606 12.76 24.65 -8.14
CA GLY A 606 11.90 23.58 -7.66
C GLY A 606 12.03 22.28 -8.47
N CYS A 607 12.45 22.37 -9.73
CA CYS A 607 12.76 21.20 -10.54
C CYS A 607 14.11 20.55 -10.19
N GLU A 608 15.07 21.26 -9.57
CA GLU A 608 16.38 20.69 -9.23
C GLU A 608 16.28 19.45 -8.32
N PRO A 609 15.53 19.46 -7.20
CA PRO A 609 15.32 18.27 -6.38
C PRO A 609 14.75 17.06 -7.11
N ILE A 610 13.88 17.31 -8.10
CA ILE A 610 13.28 16.26 -8.93
C ILE A 610 14.32 15.68 -9.89
N LEU A 611 15.15 16.54 -10.48
CA LEU A 611 16.27 16.12 -11.33
C LEU A 611 17.32 15.32 -10.54
N HIS A 612 17.59 15.70 -9.28
CA HIS A 612 18.47 14.93 -8.41
C HIS A 612 17.96 13.51 -8.18
N MET A 613 16.66 13.37 -7.88
CA MET A 613 16.02 12.07 -7.74
C MET A 613 16.10 11.25 -9.03
N ARG A 614 15.86 11.87 -10.19
CA ARG A 614 15.92 11.17 -11.49
C ARG A 614 17.31 10.66 -11.79
N ASN A 615 18.34 11.48 -11.54
CA ASN A 615 19.72 11.06 -11.68
C ASN A 615 20.01 9.90 -10.71
N PHE A 616 19.61 10.00 -9.45
CA PHE A 616 19.75 8.90 -8.48
C PHE A 616 19.04 7.62 -8.95
N GLN A 617 17.82 7.70 -9.49
CA GLN A 617 17.12 6.53 -10.01
C GLN A 617 17.86 5.85 -11.17
N ALA A 618 18.53 6.64 -12.02
CA ALA A 618 19.29 6.15 -13.16
C ALA A 618 20.68 5.62 -12.81
N THR A 619 21.43 6.33 -11.94
CA THR A 619 22.84 6.02 -11.62
C THR A 619 23.01 5.22 -10.34
N LYS A 620 21.98 5.16 -9.50
CA LYS A 620 22.01 4.66 -8.12
C LYS A 620 22.98 5.42 -7.22
N LYS A 621 23.36 6.64 -7.58
CA LYS A 621 24.25 7.51 -6.79
C LYS A 621 23.67 8.92 -6.70
N LEU A 622 23.95 9.61 -5.60
CA LEU A 622 23.67 11.03 -5.50
C LEU A 622 24.46 11.81 -6.56
N PRO A 623 23.86 12.82 -7.20
CA PRO A 623 24.56 13.68 -8.16
C PRO A 623 25.74 14.42 -7.49
N GLU A 624 26.87 14.52 -8.19
CA GLU A 624 28.05 15.27 -7.69
C GLU A 624 27.69 16.71 -7.30
N LYS A 625 26.88 17.40 -8.13
CA LYS A 625 26.38 18.75 -7.82
C LYS A 625 25.67 18.82 -6.46
N LEU A 626 24.86 17.81 -6.12
CA LEU A 626 24.14 17.78 -4.85
C LEU A 626 25.10 17.48 -3.68
N ILE A 627 26.06 16.58 -3.88
CA ILE A 627 27.10 16.28 -2.88
C ILE A 627 27.92 17.54 -2.57
N ASP A 628 28.33 18.27 -3.62
CA ASP A 628 29.06 19.53 -3.46
C ASP A 628 28.24 20.58 -2.70
N GLN A 629 26.93 20.69 -2.97
CA GLN A 629 26.02 21.57 -2.22
C GLN A 629 25.91 21.17 -0.75
N ILE A 630 25.92 19.86 -0.42
CA ILE A 630 25.86 19.38 0.97
C ILE A 630 27.17 19.68 1.71
N LEU A 631 28.32 19.47 1.06
CA LEU A 631 29.63 19.67 1.67
C LEU A 631 30.06 21.15 1.73
N ARG A 632 29.45 22.00 0.92
CA ARG A 632 29.68 23.45 0.86
C ARG A 632 28.34 24.19 0.92
N PRO A 633 27.64 24.12 2.08
CA PRO A 633 26.31 24.67 2.25
C PRO A 633 26.27 26.19 2.11
#